data_AF-A0A7W1V885-F1
#
_entry.id   AF-A0A7W1V885-F1
#
_cell.length_a   1.000
_cell.length_b   1.000
_cell.length_c   1.000
_cell.angle_alpha   90.00
_cell.angle_beta   90.00
_cell.angle_gamma   90.00
#
_symmetry.space_group_name_H-M   'P 1'
#
loop_
_entity.id
_entity.type
_entity.pdbx_description
1 polymer ?
#
loop_
_entity_poly.entity_id
_entity_poly.type
_entity_poly.pdbx_seq_one_letter_code
_entity_poly.pdbx_strand_id
1 'polypeptide(L)'
;MIFRTNGKEYTGATAVEIVLQMARDAAGFTAQTSDVFYEFLQWSLAGFSDYLPARELDLSPRVSDEILARGYLSLRHDYGIGEFLK
;
A
#
# COMPACT_ATOMS: atom_id res chain seq x y z
N MET A 1 5.03 7.91 11.59
CA MET A 1 3.90 6.96 11.48
C MET A 1 4.46 5.55 11.36
N ILE A 2 3.80 4.56 11.94
CA ILE A 2 4.24 3.17 11.92
C ILE A 2 3.09 2.28 11.44
N PHE A 3 3.39 1.39 10.50
CA PHE A 3 2.45 0.39 9.99
C PHE A 3 3.08 -1.01 10.07
N ARG A 4 2.35 -1.98 10.62
CA ARG A 4 2.80 -3.36 10.77
C ARG A 4 1.99 -4.27 9.85
N THR A 5 2.68 -5.14 9.11
CA THR A 5 2.05 -6.20 8.31
C THR A 5 3.03 -7.35 8.13
N ASN A 6 2.54 -8.59 8.06
CA ASN A 6 3.37 -9.80 7.92
C ASN A 6 4.51 -9.90 8.94
N GLY A 7 4.29 -9.43 10.18
CA GLY A 7 5.30 -9.44 11.25
C GLY A 7 6.44 -8.44 11.08
N LYS A 8 6.37 -7.55 10.08
CA LYS A 8 7.36 -6.48 9.85
C LYS A 8 6.74 -5.10 10.07
N GLU A 9 7.53 -4.21 10.63
CA GLU A 9 7.16 -2.81 10.88
C GLU A 9 7.81 -1.90 9.84
N TYR A 10 7.01 -0.95 9.33
CA TYR A 10 7.41 0.04 8.35
C TYR A 10 7.16 1.42 8.94
N THR A 11 8.19 2.26 8.90
CA THR A 11 8.18 3.58 9.54
C THR A 11 8.43 4.68 8.52
N GLY A 12 7.59 5.71 8.52
CA GLY A 12 7.75 6.86 7.62
C GLY A 12 7.15 8.14 8.19
N ALA A 13 7.60 9.28 7.68
CA ALA A 13 6.99 10.59 7.91
C ALA A 13 5.67 10.73 7.13
N THR A 14 5.55 10.04 5.99
CA THR A 14 4.35 10.03 5.13
C THR A 14 3.86 8.59 4.90
N ALA A 15 2.61 8.43 4.46
CA ALA A 15 2.10 7.12 4.07
C ALA A 15 2.81 6.60 2.82
N VAL A 16 3.17 7.49 1.89
CA VAL A 16 3.92 7.13 0.68
C VAL A 16 5.25 6.47 1.04
N GLU A 17 6.00 7.02 2.00
CA GLU A 17 7.28 6.44 2.43
C GLU A 17 7.12 5.01 2.97
N ILE A 18 6.05 4.76 3.72
CA ILE A 18 5.73 3.43 4.23
C ILE A 18 5.43 2.47 3.08
N VAL A 19 4.57 2.88 2.13
CA VAL A 19 4.21 2.05 0.98
C VAL A 19 5.40 1.77 0.07
N LEU A 20 6.30 2.74 -0.14
CA LEU A 20 7.52 2.53 -0.91
C LEU A 20 8.51 1.59 -0.21
N GLN A 21 8.59 1.61 1.11
CA GLN A 21 9.38 0.60 1.85
C GLN A 21 8.76 -0.79 1.69
N MET A 22 7.44 -0.91 1.80
CA MET A 22 6.74 -2.17 1.52
C MET A 22 7.01 -2.67 0.11
N ALA A 23 7.03 -1.79 -0.89
CA ALA A 23 7.35 -2.13 -2.27
C ALA A 23 8.77 -2.69 -2.42
N ARG A 24 9.75 -2.09 -1.75
CA ARG A 24 11.15 -2.55 -1.76
C ARG A 24 11.34 -3.91 -1.08
N ASP A 25 10.51 -4.20 -0.09
CA ASP A 25 10.57 -5.44 0.70
C ASP A 25 9.67 -6.56 0.14
N ALA A 26 8.78 -6.25 -0.80
CA ALA A 26 7.82 -7.19 -1.33
C ALA A 26 8.51 -8.25 -2.21
N ALA A 27 8.56 -9.49 -1.70
CA ALA A 27 9.02 -10.63 -2.49
C ALA A 27 8.10 -10.85 -3.70
N GLY A 28 8.67 -10.80 -4.91
CA GLY A 28 7.94 -11.01 -6.16
C GLY A 28 7.36 -9.75 -6.82
N PHE A 29 7.57 -8.57 -6.22
CA PHE A 29 7.29 -7.30 -6.89
C PHE A 29 8.56 -6.76 -7.56
N THR A 30 8.47 -6.50 -8.86
CA THR A 30 9.50 -5.79 -9.63
C THR A 30 8.82 -4.69 -10.41
N ALA A 31 9.22 -3.44 -10.17
CA ALA A 31 8.72 -2.31 -10.94
C ALA A 31 9.17 -2.40 -12.40
N GLN A 32 8.24 -2.18 -13.32
CA GLN A 32 8.44 -2.19 -14.76
C GLN A 32 8.69 -0.79 -15.32
N THR A 33 8.25 0.25 -14.62
CA THR A 33 8.45 1.66 -14.99
C THR A 33 9.08 2.45 -13.83
N SER A 34 9.27 3.75 -14.04
CA SER A 34 9.72 4.67 -13.00
C SER A 34 8.67 4.94 -11.92
N ASP A 35 7.40 4.58 -12.17
CA ASP A 35 6.32 4.79 -11.22
C ASP A 35 6.10 3.58 -10.29
N VAL A 36 7.09 3.39 -9.42
CA VAL A 36 7.12 2.27 -8.46
C VAL A 36 5.91 2.28 -7.53
N PHE A 37 5.41 3.48 -7.17
CA PHE A 37 4.33 3.62 -6.21
C PHE A 37 3.00 3.10 -6.75
N TYR A 38 2.57 3.60 -7.93
CA TYR A 38 1.31 3.18 -8.52
C TYR A 38 1.34 1.71 -8.95
N GLU A 39 2.46 1.24 -9.50
CA GLU A 39 2.61 -0.18 -9.85
C GLU A 39 2.52 -1.10 -8.64
N PHE A 40 3.13 -0.71 -7.52
CA PHE A 40 3.05 -1.49 -6.30
C PHE A 40 1.63 -1.55 -5.75
N LEU A 41 0.90 -0.43 -5.75
CA LEU A 41 -0.50 -0.42 -5.33
C LEU A 41 -1.34 -1.34 -6.19
N GLN A 42 -1.20 -1.27 -7.52
CA GLN A 42 -1.92 -2.15 -8.45
C GLN A 42 -1.59 -3.63 -8.24
N TRP A 43 -0.30 -3.97 -8.19
CA TRP A 43 0.16 -5.33 -7.96
C TRP A 43 -0.33 -5.87 -6.63
N SER A 44 -0.19 -5.08 -5.55
CA SER A 44 -0.61 -5.51 -4.22
C SER A 44 -2.12 -5.68 -4.14
N LEU A 45 -2.92 -4.78 -4.74
CA LEU A 45 -4.37 -4.88 -4.71
C LEU A 45 -4.88 -6.04 -5.58
N ALA A 46 -4.23 -6.32 -6.71
CA ALA A 46 -4.55 -7.48 -7.54
C ALA A 46 -4.38 -8.80 -6.77
N GLY A 47 -3.35 -8.90 -5.93
CA GLY A 47 -3.13 -10.04 -5.03
C GLY A 47 -4.20 -10.20 -3.94
N PHE A 48 -5.02 -9.17 -3.71
CA PHE A 48 -6.16 -9.22 -2.78
C PHE A 48 -7.51 -9.19 -3.49
N SER A 49 -7.58 -9.37 -4.80
CA SER A 49 -8.83 -9.27 -5.57
C SER A 49 -9.94 -10.22 -5.11
N ASP A 50 -9.60 -11.33 -4.44
CA ASP A 50 -10.56 -12.24 -3.81
C ASP A 50 -11.16 -11.71 -2.48
N TYR A 51 -10.53 -10.72 -1.84
CA TYR A 51 -10.89 -10.19 -0.51
C TYR A 51 -11.22 -8.69 -0.51
N LEU A 52 -10.61 -7.91 -1.39
CA LEU A 52 -10.73 -6.46 -1.49
C LEU A 52 -11.45 -6.11 -2.80
N PRO A 53 -12.71 -5.66 -2.77
CA PRO A 53 -13.35 -5.14 -3.96
C PRO A 53 -12.55 -3.91 -4.43
N ALA A 54 -12.01 -3.98 -5.65
CA ALA A 54 -11.19 -2.93 -6.27
C ALA A 54 -11.85 -1.53 -6.33
N ARG A 55 -13.13 -1.40 -5.91
CA ARG A 55 -13.88 -0.16 -5.79
C ARG A 55 -13.45 0.75 -4.65
N GLU A 56 -12.65 0.29 -3.68
CA GLU A 56 -12.36 1.10 -2.49
C GLU A 56 -11.15 2.04 -2.62
N LEU A 57 -10.31 1.87 -3.64
CA LEU A 57 -9.18 2.78 -3.91
C LEU A 57 -9.30 3.39 -5.32
N ASP A 58 -9.67 4.67 -5.39
CA ASP A 58 -9.67 5.42 -6.66
C ASP A 58 -8.24 5.75 -7.07
N LEU A 59 -7.60 4.85 -7.83
CA LEU A 59 -6.26 5.04 -8.41
C LEU A 59 -6.21 6.09 -9.53
N SER A 60 -7.21 6.97 -9.65
CA SER A 60 -7.17 8.05 -10.63
C SER A 60 -6.06 9.06 -10.29
N PRO A 61 -5.39 9.63 -11.32
CA PRO A 61 -4.33 10.63 -11.12
C PRO A 61 -4.84 11.96 -10.53
N ARG A 62 -6.12 12.05 -10.16
CA ARG A 62 -6.71 13.21 -9.49
C ARG A 62 -6.54 13.15 -7.97
N VAL A 63 -6.16 12.00 -7.43
CA VAL A 63 -5.92 11.78 -6.01
C VAL A 63 -4.42 11.89 -5.74
N SER A 64 -4.01 12.68 -4.75
CA SER A 64 -2.59 12.77 -4.38
C SER A 64 -2.07 11.44 -3.84
N ASP A 65 -0.81 11.12 -4.12
CA ASP A 65 -0.15 9.89 -3.66
C ASP A 65 -0.27 9.66 -2.14
N GLU A 66 -0.25 10.71 -1.33
CA GLU A 66 -0.42 10.58 0.12
C GLU A 66 -1.84 10.12 0.52
N ILE A 67 -2.86 10.60 -0.18
CA ILE A 67 -4.25 10.15 0.05
C ILE A 67 -4.40 8.70 -0.40
N LEU A 68 -3.83 8.34 -1.55
CA LEU A 68 -3.83 6.95 -2.04
C LEU A 68 -3.11 6.00 -1.08
N ALA A 69 -1.93 6.38 -0.62
CA ALA A 69 -1.14 5.59 0.31
C ALA A 69 -1.88 5.39 1.64
N ARG A 70 -2.49 6.46 2.17
CA ARG A 70 -3.32 6.36 3.38
C ARG A 70 -4.52 5.45 3.18
N GLY A 71 -5.25 5.62 2.07
CA GLY A 71 -6.38 4.75 1.74
C GLY A 71 -5.95 3.28 1.67
N TYR A 72 -4.85 2.99 1.00
CA TYR A 72 -4.30 1.63 0.91
C TYR A 72 -3.94 1.04 2.27
N LEU A 73 -3.26 1.79 3.14
CA LEU A 73 -2.91 1.33 4.48
C LEU A 73 -4.15 1.13 5.36
N SER A 74 -5.15 2.02 5.26
CA SER A 74 -6.45 1.86 5.92
C SER A 74 -7.17 0.60 5.44
N LEU A 75 -7.21 0.34 4.13
CA LEU A 75 -7.80 -0.90 3.61
C LEU A 75 -7.10 -2.13 4.18
N ARG A 76 -5.77 -2.16 4.19
CA ARG A 76 -5.06 -3.28 4.82
C ARG A 76 -5.37 -3.42 6.31
N HIS A 77 -5.59 -2.31 7.01
CA HIS A 77 -5.99 -2.33 8.41
C HIS A 77 -7.39 -2.90 8.62
N ASP A 78 -8.37 -2.38 7.89
CA ASP A 78 -9.77 -2.74 8.02
C ASP A 78 -10.02 -4.21 7.67
N TYR A 79 -9.22 -4.76 6.75
CA TYR A 79 -9.25 -6.18 6.36
C TYR A 79 -8.35 -7.09 7.21
N GLY A 80 -7.71 -6.56 8.27
CA GLY A 80 -6.88 -7.35 9.19
C GLY A 80 -5.56 -7.86 8.61
N ILE A 81 -5.11 -7.29 7.48
CA ILE A 81 -3.86 -7.63 6.78
C ILE A 81 -2.68 -6.84 7.39
N GLY A 82 -2.96 -5.73 8.06
CA GLY A 82 -1.99 -4.95 8.80
C GLY A 82 -2.63 -4.08 9.88
N GLU A 83 -1.84 -3.25 10.53
CA GLU A 83 -2.34 -2.33 11.54
C GLU A 83 -1.45 -1.09 11.69
N PHE A 84 -2.08 0.02 12.02
CA PHE A 84 -1.37 1.21 12.47
C PHE A 84 -0.96 1.05 13.92
N LEU A 85 0.33 1.23 14.20
CA LEU A 85 0.83 1.26 15.57
C LEU A 85 0.82 2.71 16.09
N LYS A 86 0.44 2.87 17.36
CA LYS A 86 0.44 4.15 18.09
C LYS A 86 1.82 4.52 18.59
#